data_AF-A0A679HL76-F1
#
_entry.id   AF-A0A679HL76-F1
#
_cell.length_a   1.000
_cell.length_b   1.000
_cell.length_c   1.000
_cell.angle_alpha   90.00
_cell.angle_beta   90.00
_cell.angle_gamma   90.00
#
_symmetry.space_group_name_H-M   'P 1'
#
loop_
_entity.id
_entity.type
_entity.pdbx_description
1 polymer ?
#
loop_
_entity_poly.entity_id
_entity_poly.type
_entity_poly.pdbx_seq_one_letter_code
_entity_poly.pdbx_strand_id
1 'polypeptide(L)'
;MFTASPDQNALRQGDIISGLYVPFIKNRDLELIGKLTGEDSSSTETLRLTPTLVNTKYFQGIVKFLPSLTIVVSQCCDVEGRNGKLEAPSFVIAPIEPFRILRIAKDASETAKFQQNNLTDYSNFFYIEPTDLISEPSFVNLNRVFSIHQDDYPIALKNKRLQMTDECRISFKLKVANHFGRPTEEELSSQLYPRSSGA
;
A
#
# COMPACT_ATOMS: atom_id res chain seq x y z
N MET A 1 0.56 -11.87 -14.89
CA MET A 1 0.04 -11.35 -13.60
C MET A 1 -1.44 -10.94 -13.60
N PHE A 2 -2.00 -10.38 -14.67
CA PHE A 2 -3.36 -9.81 -14.69
C PHE A 2 -4.30 -10.56 -15.65
N THR A 3 -5.61 -10.49 -15.40
CA THR A 3 -6.63 -11.04 -16.29
C THR A 3 -6.81 -10.15 -17.53
N ALA A 4 -7.19 -10.74 -18.66
CA ALA A 4 -7.45 -9.99 -19.89
C ALA A 4 -8.72 -9.11 -19.79
N SER A 5 -9.71 -9.57 -19.02
CA SER A 5 -11.00 -8.89 -18.82
C SER A 5 -11.27 -8.73 -17.32
N PRO A 6 -10.91 -7.59 -16.71
CA PRO A 6 -11.22 -7.30 -15.32
C PRO A 6 -12.73 -7.24 -15.08
N ASP A 7 -13.20 -7.84 -14.00
CA ASP A 7 -14.60 -7.78 -13.56
C ASP A 7 -14.92 -6.35 -13.09
N GLN A 8 -15.86 -5.67 -13.73
CA GLN A 8 -16.18 -4.27 -13.43
C GLN A 8 -17.29 -4.12 -12.38
N ASN A 9 -17.77 -5.20 -11.77
CA ASN A 9 -18.89 -5.15 -10.83
C ASN A 9 -18.44 -4.93 -9.38
N ALA A 10 -17.21 -5.32 -9.06
CA ALA A 10 -16.67 -5.22 -7.71
C ALA A 10 -15.19 -4.90 -7.70
N LEU A 11 -14.74 -4.32 -6.58
CA LEU A 11 -13.32 -4.22 -6.26
C LEU A 11 -12.89 -5.47 -5.48
N ARG A 12 -11.77 -6.06 -5.85
CA ARG A 12 -11.17 -7.23 -5.21
C ARG A 12 -9.77 -6.88 -4.75
N GLN A 13 -9.29 -7.59 -3.73
CA GLN A 13 -7.89 -7.47 -3.34
C GLN A 13 -6.99 -7.76 -4.56
N GLY A 14 -6.02 -6.88 -4.80
CA GLY A 14 -5.14 -6.96 -5.97
C GLY A 14 -5.61 -6.17 -7.20
N ASP A 15 -6.82 -5.61 -7.18
CA ASP A 15 -7.28 -4.73 -8.26
C ASP A 15 -6.49 -3.43 -8.29
N ILE A 16 -6.12 -3.00 -9.49
CA ILE A 16 -5.38 -1.76 -9.72
C ILE A 16 -6.34 -0.67 -10.18
N ILE A 17 -6.31 0.45 -9.47
CA ILE A 17 -7.17 1.61 -9.66
C ILE A 17 -6.30 2.81 -10.03
N SER A 18 -6.68 3.52 -11.09
CA SER A 18 -6.00 4.74 -11.54
C SER A 18 -6.67 6.01 -11.01
N GLY A 19 -5.90 7.05 -10.68
CA GLY A 19 -6.45 8.38 -10.46
C GLY A 19 -7.13 8.58 -9.10
N LEU A 20 -6.87 7.68 -8.14
CA LEU A 20 -7.13 7.98 -6.73
C LEU A 20 -6.01 8.88 -6.20
N TYR A 21 -6.40 9.82 -5.36
CA TYR A 21 -5.48 10.75 -4.72
C TYR A 21 -4.93 10.12 -3.45
N VAL A 22 -3.61 9.94 -3.38
CA VAL A 22 -2.94 9.46 -2.17
C VAL A 22 -2.05 10.55 -1.57
N PRO A 23 -1.95 10.63 -0.24
CA PRO A 23 -1.00 11.51 0.43
C PRO A 23 0.43 11.23 -0.06
N PHE A 24 1.08 12.25 -0.61
CA PHE A 24 2.50 12.22 -0.91
C PHE A 24 3.28 12.74 0.29
N ILE A 25 3.48 11.87 1.27
CA ILE A 25 4.20 12.15 2.50
C ILE A 25 5.45 11.28 2.50
N LYS A 26 6.63 11.91 2.48
CA LYS A 26 7.90 11.24 2.83
C LYS A 26 8.15 11.42 4.32
N ASN A 27 8.90 10.51 4.95
CA ASN A 27 9.23 10.64 6.37
C ASN A 27 9.89 11.98 6.71
N ARG A 28 10.68 12.55 5.80
CA ARG A 28 11.27 13.89 5.95
C ARG A 28 10.26 15.04 5.87
N ASP A 29 9.09 14.81 5.29
CA ASP A 29 8.03 15.82 5.16
C ASP A 29 7.17 15.90 6.45
N LEU A 30 7.37 14.96 7.38
CA LEU A 30 6.75 14.94 8.71
C LEU A 30 7.77 15.36 9.76
N GLU A 31 7.81 16.65 10.10
CA GLU A 31 8.52 17.12 11.29
C GLU A 31 7.49 17.21 12.43
N LEU A 32 7.55 16.28 13.38
CA LEU A 32 6.75 16.36 14.61
C LEU A 32 7.23 17.60 15.37
N ILE A 33 6.32 18.57 15.59
CA ILE A 33 6.61 19.72 16.45
C ILE A 33 6.71 19.23 17.90
N GLY A 34 7.94 18.91 18.29
CA GLY A 34 8.34 18.53 19.63
C GLY A 34 9.86 18.45 19.65
N LYS A 35 10.51 19.49 20.17
CA LYS A 35 11.97 19.63 20.17
C LYS A 35 12.61 18.50 21.01
N LEU A 36 13.12 17.44 20.37
CA LEU A 36 14.17 16.64 20.99
C LEU A 36 15.43 17.50 20.95
N THR A 37 15.75 18.13 22.09
CA THR A 37 16.92 18.99 22.21
C THR A 37 18.17 18.13 22.24
N GLY A 38 18.85 18.07 21.10
CA GLY A 38 20.24 17.68 20.94
C GLY A 38 20.72 18.28 19.63
N GLU A 39 21.76 19.09 19.70
CA GLU A 39 22.13 20.13 18.73
C GLU A 39 22.45 19.64 17.31
N ASP A 40 22.27 20.57 16.36
CA ASP A 40 22.76 20.63 14.98
C ASP A 40 22.34 19.58 13.93
N SER A 41 21.77 20.06 12.80
CA SER A 41 22.58 20.38 11.61
C SER A 41 21.72 20.70 10.36
N SER A 42 22.16 21.76 9.67
CA SER A 42 22.02 22.07 8.23
C SER A 42 20.74 21.71 7.46
N SER A 43 20.08 22.78 7.01
CA SER A 43 18.98 22.85 6.04
C SER A 43 19.02 21.83 4.90
N THR A 44 17.93 21.08 4.76
CA THR A 44 17.41 20.64 3.46
C THR A 44 15.98 21.15 3.33
N GLU A 45 15.64 21.73 2.18
CA GLU A 45 14.29 22.19 1.87
C GLU A 45 13.30 21.03 2.02
N THR A 46 12.59 21.07 3.14
CA THR A 46 11.55 20.14 3.54
C THR A 46 10.23 20.80 3.21
N LEU A 47 9.30 19.99 2.70
CA LEU A 47 7.92 20.44 2.57
C LEU A 47 7.36 20.55 3.98
N ARG A 48 7.44 21.74 4.58
CA ARG A 48 6.94 21.96 5.95
C ARG A 48 5.42 21.83 5.93
N LEU A 49 4.90 20.79 6.58
CA LEU A 49 3.56 20.85 7.11
C LEU A 49 3.59 21.90 8.23
N THR A 50 3.36 23.17 7.91
CA THR A 50 3.22 24.20 8.94
C THR A 50 1.83 24.02 9.52
N PRO A 51 1.68 23.55 10.77
CA PRO A 51 0.37 23.49 11.37
C PRO A 51 -0.09 24.92 11.62
N THR A 52 -1.14 25.36 10.95
CA THR A 52 -1.80 26.62 11.31
C THR A 52 -2.60 26.36 12.57
N LEU A 53 -2.26 27.06 13.65
CA LEU A 53 -3.07 27.03 14.87
C LEU A 53 -4.41 27.71 14.55
N VAL A 54 -5.47 26.93 14.39
CA VAL A 54 -6.81 27.48 14.12
C VAL A 54 -7.43 28.01 15.43
N ASN A 55 -7.07 27.40 16.57
CA ASN A 55 -7.29 27.87 17.94
C ASN A 55 -6.44 27.03 18.93
N THR A 56 -6.53 27.25 20.24
CA THR A 56 -5.71 26.55 21.27
C THR A 56 -5.85 25.02 21.31
N LYS A 57 -6.80 24.42 20.56
CA LYS A 57 -7.09 22.97 20.58
C LYS A 57 -6.81 22.25 19.26
N TYR A 58 -6.63 22.97 18.15
CA TYR A 58 -6.51 22.33 16.83
C TYR A 58 -5.35 22.90 16.02
N PHE A 59 -4.66 21.97 15.34
CA PHE A 59 -3.64 22.25 14.34
C PHE A 59 -4.16 21.82 12.96
N GLN A 60 -3.90 22.62 11.93
CA GLN A 60 -4.20 22.27 10.55
C GLN A 60 -2.91 22.08 9.76
N GLY A 61 -2.64 20.86 9.29
CA GLY A 61 -1.57 20.58 8.32
C GLY A 61 -2.10 20.47 6.89
N ILE A 62 -1.39 21.03 5.90
CA ILE A 62 -1.74 20.91 4.48
C ILE A 62 -0.88 19.83 3.84
N VAL A 63 -1.46 18.66 3.56
CA VAL A 63 -0.76 17.55 2.90
C VAL A 63 -0.95 17.65 1.39
N LYS A 64 0.13 17.44 0.62
CA LYS A 64 0.05 17.30 -0.83
C LYS A 64 -0.50 15.92 -1.18
N PHE A 65 -1.55 15.90 -2.01
CA PHE A 65 -2.09 14.67 -2.60
C PHE A 65 -1.69 14.62 -4.07
N LEU A 66 -1.34 13.43 -4.54
CA LEU A 66 -1.04 13.19 -5.94
C LEU A 66 -1.95 12.09 -6.48
N PRO A 67 -2.47 12.23 -7.71
CA PRO A 67 -3.10 11.12 -8.39
C PRO A 67 -2.07 10.02 -8.56
N SER A 68 -2.42 8.80 -8.15
CA SER A 68 -1.51 7.66 -8.18
C SER A 68 -2.21 6.44 -8.77
N LEU A 69 -1.39 5.48 -9.19
CA LEU A 69 -1.82 4.14 -9.45
C LEU A 69 -1.78 3.38 -8.13
N THR A 70 -2.89 2.76 -7.77
CA THR A 70 -3.06 2.17 -6.44
C THR A 70 -3.61 0.77 -6.57
N ILE A 71 -3.36 -0.06 -5.57
CA ILE A 71 -3.86 -1.44 -5.51
C ILE A 71 -4.74 -1.62 -4.29
N VAL A 72 -5.82 -2.37 -4.42
CA VAL A 72 -6.73 -2.69 -3.31
C VAL A 72 -6.06 -3.67 -2.36
N VAL A 73 -5.98 -3.30 -1.09
CA VAL A 73 -5.42 -4.08 0.04
C VAL A 73 -6.54 -4.37 1.04
N SER A 74 -7.63 -4.98 0.58
CA SER A 74 -8.75 -5.39 1.43
C SER A 74 -8.41 -6.64 2.23
N GLN A 75 -8.77 -6.67 3.52
CA GLN A 75 -8.70 -7.89 4.32
C GLN A 75 -10.00 -8.67 4.16
N CYS A 76 -9.85 -9.94 3.78
CA CYS A 76 -10.80 -11.05 3.88
C CYS A 76 -12.00 -11.15 2.91
N CYS A 77 -12.53 -10.08 2.31
CA CYS A 77 -13.65 -10.18 1.36
C CYS A 77 -13.45 -9.32 0.10
N ASP A 78 -14.08 -9.73 -1.01
CA ASP A 78 -14.28 -8.84 -2.14
C ASP A 78 -15.04 -7.61 -1.63
N VAL A 79 -14.59 -6.43 -2.04
CA VAL A 79 -15.18 -5.14 -1.70
C VAL A 79 -16.39 -4.97 -2.61
N GLU A 80 -17.46 -5.68 -2.26
CA GLU A 80 -18.71 -5.69 -3.02
C GLU A 80 -19.64 -4.60 -2.50
N GLY A 81 -20.13 -3.77 -3.40
CA GLY A 81 -21.21 -2.86 -3.10
C GLY A 81 -22.56 -3.57 -3.15
N ARG A 82 -23.41 -3.39 -2.14
CA ARG A 82 -24.83 -3.73 -2.24
C ARG A 82 -25.60 -2.50 -2.72
N ASN A 83 -26.40 -2.64 -3.78
CA ASN A 83 -27.11 -1.52 -4.41
C ASN A 83 -26.20 -0.35 -4.82
N GLY A 84 -24.97 -0.65 -5.25
CA GLY A 84 -23.99 0.37 -5.67
C GLY A 84 -23.29 1.12 -4.54
N LYS A 85 -23.49 0.73 -3.27
CA LYS A 85 -22.77 1.28 -2.12
C LYS A 85 -22.02 0.19 -1.37
N LEU A 86 -20.79 0.50 -0.97
CA LEU A 86 -20.03 -0.36 -0.08
C LEU A 86 -20.71 -0.39 1.30
N GLU A 87 -20.85 -1.57 1.90
CA GLU A 87 -21.38 -1.67 3.29
C GLU A 87 -20.31 -1.34 4.33
N ALA A 88 -19.05 -1.65 4.03
CA ALA A 88 -17.93 -1.24 4.85
C ALA A 88 -17.73 0.29 4.75
N PRO A 89 -17.41 0.98 5.85
CA PRO A 89 -17.26 2.44 5.86
C PRO A 89 -16.08 2.93 4.99
N SER A 90 -15.15 2.03 4.67
CA SER A 90 -13.99 2.31 3.86
C SER A 90 -13.44 1.04 3.19
N PHE A 91 -12.58 1.24 2.20
CA PHE A 91 -11.72 0.21 1.64
C PHE A 91 -10.26 0.67 1.69
N VAL A 92 -9.32 -0.27 1.72
CA VAL A 92 -7.90 0.04 1.90
C VAL A 92 -7.16 -0.11 0.58
N ILE A 93 -6.26 0.82 0.30
CA ILE A 93 -5.40 0.80 -0.88
C ILE A 93 -3.94 1.01 -0.49
N ALA A 94 -3.02 0.63 -1.38
CA ALA A 94 -1.60 0.97 -1.31
C ALA A 94 -1.14 1.57 -2.65
N PRO A 95 -0.16 2.50 -2.66
CA PRO A 95 0.39 3.05 -3.88
C PRO A 95 1.28 2.02 -4.59
N ILE A 96 1.27 2.10 -5.92
CA ILE A 96 2.23 1.42 -6.79
C ILE A 96 3.34 2.40 -7.12
N GLU A 97 4.58 2.00 -6.86
CA GLU A 97 5.76 2.83 -7.01
C GLU A 97 6.74 2.21 -8.03
N PRO A 98 7.50 3.03 -8.78
CA PRO A 98 8.51 2.52 -9.70
C PRO A 98 9.62 1.76 -8.98
N PHE A 99 9.95 0.55 -9.42
CA PHE A 99 10.98 -0.29 -8.80
C PHE A 99 12.36 0.38 -8.76
N ARG A 100 12.67 1.22 -9.76
CA ARG A 100 13.94 1.96 -9.86
C ARG A 100 14.29 2.83 -8.65
N ILE A 101 13.32 3.17 -7.79
CA ILE A 101 13.56 3.96 -6.58
C ILE A 101 14.19 3.13 -5.45
N LEU A 102 14.10 1.81 -5.51
CA LEU A 102 14.70 0.93 -4.52
C LEU A 102 16.19 0.75 -4.79
N ARG A 103 17.00 0.79 -3.72
CA ARG A 103 18.46 0.59 -3.83
C ARG A 103 18.82 -0.76 -4.45
N ILE A 104 18.02 -1.79 -4.19
CA ILE A 104 18.22 -3.15 -4.70
C ILE A 104 18.04 -3.27 -6.21
N ALA A 105 17.44 -2.28 -6.88
CA ALA A 105 17.23 -2.32 -8.33
C ALA A 105 18.55 -2.33 -9.15
N LYS A 106 19.69 -2.04 -8.50
CA LYS A 106 21.02 -2.11 -9.11
C LYS A 106 21.70 -3.47 -8.91
N ASP A 107 21.13 -4.34 -8.09
CA ASP A 107 21.65 -5.67 -7.80
C ASP A 107 20.75 -6.72 -8.48
N ALA A 108 21.32 -7.41 -9.47
CA ALA A 108 20.58 -8.40 -10.26
C ALA A 108 20.11 -9.61 -9.42
N SER A 109 20.91 -10.03 -8.43
CA SER A 109 20.56 -11.17 -7.58
C SER A 109 19.40 -10.82 -6.65
N GLU A 110 19.48 -9.66 -6.00
CA GLU A 110 18.41 -9.18 -5.12
C GLU A 110 17.14 -8.81 -5.89
N THR A 111 17.28 -8.28 -7.11
CA THR A 111 16.15 -8.04 -8.01
C THR A 111 15.44 -9.35 -8.37
N ALA A 112 16.18 -10.41 -8.71
CA ALA A 112 15.57 -11.70 -9.01
C ALA A 112 14.81 -12.30 -7.81
N LYS A 113 15.33 -12.16 -6.59
CA LYS A 113 14.61 -12.57 -5.36
C LYS A 113 13.35 -11.73 -5.15
N PHE A 114 13.44 -10.41 -5.33
CA PHE A 114 12.31 -9.51 -5.17
C PHE A 114 11.17 -9.84 -6.14
N GLN A 115 11.49 -10.17 -7.39
CA GLN A 115 10.53 -10.51 -8.44
C GLN A 115 9.73 -11.79 -8.15
N GLN A 116 10.27 -12.71 -7.34
CA GLN A 116 9.60 -13.97 -6.98
C GLN A 116 8.43 -13.77 -6.01
N ASN A 117 8.32 -12.61 -5.34
CA ASN A 117 7.27 -12.34 -4.36
C ASN A 117 7.20 -13.38 -3.20
N ASN A 118 8.29 -14.10 -2.91
CA ASN A 118 8.37 -15.06 -1.80
C ASN A 118 7.94 -14.43 -0.47
N LEU A 119 7.22 -15.14 0.38
CA LEU A 119 6.63 -14.54 1.59
C LEU A 119 7.66 -13.91 2.53
N THR A 120 8.80 -14.57 2.73
CA THR A 120 9.86 -14.18 3.67
C THR A 120 10.66 -12.97 3.21
N ASP A 121 10.93 -12.87 1.92
CA ASP A 121 11.83 -11.85 1.36
C ASP A 121 11.07 -10.57 1.07
N TYR A 122 11.56 -9.40 1.50
CA TYR A 122 10.92 -8.11 1.19
C TYR A 122 9.41 -8.10 1.50
N SER A 123 9.00 -8.63 2.66
CA SER A 123 7.57 -8.85 3.01
C SER A 123 6.67 -7.62 2.85
N ASN A 124 7.24 -6.44 3.03
CA ASN A 124 6.56 -5.15 2.97
C ASN A 124 6.39 -4.63 1.53
N PHE A 125 6.86 -5.40 0.55
CA PHE A 125 6.78 -5.07 -0.86
C PHE A 125 6.17 -6.22 -1.66
N PHE A 126 5.51 -5.89 -2.76
CA PHE A 126 5.06 -6.87 -3.73
C PHE A 126 5.39 -6.38 -5.14
N TYR A 127 6.20 -7.14 -5.87
CA TYR A 127 6.61 -6.83 -7.23
C TYR A 127 5.42 -6.93 -8.21
N ILE A 128 5.36 -5.96 -9.13
CA ILE A 128 4.41 -5.88 -10.23
C ILE A 128 5.18 -5.84 -11.55
N GLU A 129 4.86 -6.79 -12.43
CA GLU A 129 5.40 -6.85 -13.78
C GLU A 129 4.92 -5.67 -14.64
N PRO A 130 5.73 -5.20 -15.60
CA PRO A 130 5.29 -4.22 -16.57
C PRO A 130 4.02 -4.67 -17.32
N THR A 131 3.16 -3.72 -17.65
CA THR A 131 1.95 -3.89 -18.45
C THR A 131 1.78 -2.67 -19.37
N ASP A 132 0.77 -2.69 -20.24
CA ASP A 132 0.44 -1.51 -21.06
C ASP A 132 0.10 -0.27 -20.22
N LEU A 133 -0.42 -0.45 -19.00
CA LEU A 133 -0.69 0.64 -18.05
C LEU A 133 0.54 1.01 -17.20
N ILE A 134 1.41 0.04 -16.93
CA ILE A 134 2.56 0.17 -16.03
C ILE A 134 3.82 -0.09 -16.87
N SER A 135 4.36 0.96 -17.48
CA SER A 135 5.43 0.83 -18.49
C SER A 135 6.76 0.30 -17.96
N GLU A 136 6.96 0.27 -16.64
CA GLU A 136 8.21 -0.15 -16.01
C GLU A 136 7.97 -1.08 -14.82
N PRO A 137 8.98 -1.88 -14.43
CA PRO A 137 8.88 -2.72 -13.25
C PRO A 137 8.52 -1.86 -12.03
N SER A 138 7.51 -2.30 -11.30
CA SER A 138 6.93 -1.52 -10.20
C SER A 138 6.70 -2.42 -8.99
N PHE A 139 6.33 -1.82 -7.87
CA PHE A 139 6.01 -2.58 -6.66
C PHE A 139 4.93 -1.89 -5.84
N VAL A 140 4.23 -2.67 -5.05
CA VAL A 140 3.30 -2.21 -4.03
C VAL A 140 4.08 -1.97 -2.74
N ASN A 141 3.93 -0.77 -2.16
CA ASN A 141 4.56 -0.43 -0.89
C ASN A 141 3.57 -0.65 0.27
N LEU A 142 3.61 -1.82 0.91
CA LEU A 142 2.68 -2.18 1.98
C LEU A 142 2.92 -1.39 3.29
N ASN A 143 4.09 -0.73 3.43
CA ASN A 143 4.30 0.23 4.52
C ASN A 143 3.45 1.51 4.35
N ARG A 144 2.80 1.69 3.20
CA ARG A 144 1.98 2.86 2.87
C ARG A 144 0.58 2.39 2.48
N VAL A 145 -0.27 2.17 3.47
CA VAL A 145 -1.69 1.88 3.24
C VAL A 145 -2.57 3.07 3.61
N PHE A 146 -3.62 3.28 2.83
CA PHE A 146 -4.58 4.36 3.01
C PHE A 146 -5.99 3.79 3.03
N SER A 147 -6.79 4.26 3.98
CA SER A 147 -8.23 4.00 4.00
C SER A 147 -8.93 5.06 3.16
N ILE A 148 -9.76 4.62 2.22
CA ILE A 148 -10.57 5.45 1.34
C ILE A 148 -12.03 5.30 1.76
N HIS A 149 -12.71 6.43 1.92
CA HIS A 149 -14.10 6.44 2.36
C HIS A 149 -15.02 5.75 1.35
N GLN A 150 -16.08 5.10 1.83
CA GLN A 150 -17.05 4.37 0.99
C GLN A 150 -17.68 5.21 -0.12
N ASP A 151 -17.80 6.53 0.05
CA ASP A 151 -18.40 7.41 -0.96
C ASP A 151 -17.57 7.50 -2.25
N ASP A 152 -16.27 7.22 -2.18
CA ASP A 152 -15.38 7.19 -3.34
C ASP A 152 -15.40 5.84 -4.08
N TYR A 153 -16.12 4.83 -3.55
CA TYR A 153 -16.20 3.49 -4.14
C TYR A 153 -16.69 3.49 -5.60
N PRO A 154 -17.75 4.23 -6.00
CA PRO A 154 -18.19 4.25 -7.40
C PRO A 154 -17.13 4.82 -8.35
N ILE A 155 -16.36 5.82 -7.89
CA ILE A 155 -15.27 6.42 -8.67
C ILE A 155 -14.11 5.43 -8.78
N ALA A 156 -13.76 4.77 -7.68
CA ALA A 156 -12.72 3.74 -7.65
C ALA A 156 -13.07 2.57 -8.59
N LEU A 157 -14.30 2.08 -8.57
CA LEU A 157 -14.77 1.01 -9.46
C LEU A 157 -14.72 1.43 -10.94
N LYS A 158 -15.22 2.63 -11.28
CA LYS A 158 -15.11 3.20 -12.65
C LYS A 158 -13.65 3.33 -13.11
N ASN A 159 -12.74 3.52 -12.17
CA ASN A 159 -11.32 3.70 -12.41
C ASN A 159 -10.49 2.42 -12.22
N LYS A 160 -11.13 1.26 -12.03
CA LYS A 160 -10.46 -0.04 -12.09
C LYS A 160 -9.89 -0.24 -13.49
N ARG A 161 -8.62 -0.64 -13.57
CA ARG A 161 -7.90 -0.83 -14.83
C ARG A 161 -7.37 -2.23 -15.00
N LEU A 162 -6.83 -2.83 -13.94
CA LEU A 162 -6.31 -4.20 -13.98
C LEU A 162 -6.86 -5.00 -12.81
N GLN A 163 -7.01 -6.30 -13.02
CA GLN A 163 -7.38 -7.27 -11.99
C GLN A 163 -6.37 -8.41 -12.02
N MET A 164 -5.82 -8.79 -10.87
CA MET A 164 -4.90 -9.92 -10.77
C MET A 164 -5.58 -11.23 -11.16
N THR A 165 -4.82 -12.17 -11.74
CA THR A 165 -5.26 -13.56 -11.82
C THR A 165 -5.43 -14.15 -10.42
N ASP A 166 -6.19 -15.24 -10.29
CA ASP A 166 -6.44 -15.84 -8.97
C ASP A 166 -5.14 -16.26 -8.27
N GLU A 167 -4.20 -16.84 -8.99
CA GLU A 167 -2.88 -17.23 -8.46
C GLU A 167 -2.11 -16.02 -7.91
N CYS A 168 -1.99 -14.95 -8.72
CA CYS A 168 -1.29 -13.73 -8.29
C CYS A 168 -2.01 -13.04 -7.12
N ARG A 169 -3.35 -13.06 -7.12
CA ARG A 169 -4.18 -12.53 -6.04
C ARG A 169 -3.97 -13.31 -4.74
N ILE A 170 -3.90 -14.63 -4.78
CA ILE A 170 -3.60 -15.48 -3.62
C ILE A 170 -2.20 -15.17 -3.09
N SER A 171 -1.19 -15.11 -3.97
CA SER A 171 0.18 -14.73 -3.60
C SER A 171 0.23 -13.35 -2.93
N PHE A 172 -0.44 -12.35 -3.52
CA PHE A 172 -0.55 -11.01 -2.96
C PHE A 172 -1.25 -11.03 -1.59
N LYS A 173 -2.34 -11.80 -1.45
CA LYS A 173 -3.07 -11.95 -0.18
C LYS A 173 -2.20 -12.53 0.92
N LEU A 174 -1.43 -13.58 0.62
CA LEU A 174 -0.48 -14.17 1.56
C LEU A 174 0.63 -13.18 1.93
N LYS A 175 1.11 -12.37 0.98
CA LYS A 175 2.09 -11.32 1.24
C LYS A 175 1.57 -10.25 2.19
N VAL A 176 0.35 -9.75 1.95
CA VAL A 176 -0.34 -8.78 2.80
C VAL A 176 -0.55 -9.35 4.21
N ALA A 177 -1.02 -10.59 4.31
CA ALA A 177 -1.21 -11.26 5.60
C ALA A 177 0.12 -11.42 6.35
N ASN A 178 1.19 -11.83 5.67
CA ASN A 178 2.52 -11.94 6.27
C ASN A 178 3.08 -10.58 6.71
N HIS A 179 2.81 -9.49 5.98
CA HIS A 179 3.28 -8.17 6.38
C HIS A 179 2.62 -7.67 7.67
N PHE A 180 1.28 -7.75 7.76
CA PHE A 180 0.51 -7.19 8.88
C PHE A 180 0.30 -8.16 10.06
N GLY A 181 0.35 -9.47 9.83
CA GLY A 181 0.12 -10.51 10.83
C GLY A 181 1.39 -11.26 11.23
N ARG A 182 2.56 -10.64 11.01
CA ARG A 182 3.87 -11.20 11.35
C ARG A 182 3.95 -11.45 12.86
N PRO A 183 4.13 -12.70 13.29
CA PRO A 183 4.17 -12.98 14.71
C PRO A 183 5.44 -12.41 15.32
N THR A 184 5.29 -11.86 16.52
CA THR A 184 6.37 -11.52 17.43
C THR A 184 6.98 -12.79 18.04
N GLU A 185 8.19 -12.67 18.60
CA GLU A 185 8.82 -13.77 19.34
C GLU A 185 7.95 -14.22 20.52
N GLU A 186 7.29 -13.28 21.19
CA GLU A 186 6.34 -13.56 22.28
C GLU A 186 5.20 -14.46 21.78
N GLU A 187 4.55 -14.08 20.67
CA GLU A 187 3.45 -14.86 20.08
C GLU A 187 3.90 -16.26 19.65
N LEU A 188 5.10 -16.40 19.07
CA LEU A 188 5.68 -17.71 18.73
C LEU A 188 5.98 -18.55 19.97
N SER A 189 6.46 -17.92 21.04
CA SER A 189 6.78 -18.59 22.32
C SER A 189 5.54 -18.97 23.14
N SER A 190 4.42 -18.26 22.93
CA SER A 190 3.18 -18.42 23.69
C SER A 190 2.47 -19.76 23.48
N GLN A 191 2.87 -20.54 22.47
CA GLN A 191 2.18 -21.75 21.99
C GLN A 191 0.73 -21.51 21.50
N LEU A 192 0.28 -20.25 21.45
CA LEU A 192 -1.02 -19.86 20.91
C LEU A 192 -0.98 -19.66 19.39
N TYR A 193 0.20 -19.33 18.84
CA TYR A 193 0.36 -19.24 17.40
C TYR A 193 0.31 -20.64 16.79
N PRO A 194 -0.59 -20.90 15.81
CA PRO A 194 -0.68 -22.22 15.20
C PRO A 194 0.68 -22.55 14.56
N ARG A 195 1.38 -23.53 15.14
CA ARG A 195 2.59 -24.06 14.53
C ARG A 195 2.18 -24.65 13.19
N SER A 196 2.77 -24.16 12.11
CA SER A 196 2.72 -24.84 10.83
C SER A 196 3.28 -26.24 11.05
N SER A 197 2.40 -27.23 11.15
CA SER A 197 2.78 -28.64 10.96
C SER A 197 3.50 -28.68 9.62
N GLY A 198 4.79 -28.98 9.64
CA GLY A 198 5.65 -28.92 8.46
C GLY A 198 5.06 -29.73 7.32
N ALA A 199 5.09 -29.10 6.13
CA ALA A 199 4.94 -29.64 4.77
C ALA A 199 3.86 -30.73 4.56
#